data_AF-A0A2I0P1V1-F1
#
_entry.id   AF-A0A2I0P1V1-F1
#
_cell.length_a   1.000
_cell.length_b   1.000
_cell.length_c   1.000
_cell.angle_alpha   90.00
_cell.angle_beta   90.00
_cell.angle_gamma   90.00
#
_symmetry.space_group_name_H-M   'P 1'
#
loop_
_entity.id
_entity.type
_entity.pdbx_description
1 polymer ?
#
loop_
_entity_poly.entity_id
_entity_poly.type
_entity_poly.pdbx_seq_one_letter_code
_entity_poly.pdbx_strand_id
1 'polypeptide(L)'
;MKWNDLPSISRTTIIWFVVLLSLTTIYLIFTLGLTSGARFDVPFTYDGDGLEYNLLTKTMIETGWWLENPMVGAPDKLEMYDYPVGSNLDLLIMKILSICSGNYAIVMNMYYILGFFLTAICSLYVFRQIQISYPVAVFGSVLYSFLNYHFYRLGHFNLVSYFMIPLIILVILWILQGEPLFIRNTGKKDTLIGFKLVLTQKGIISVIIILITSTHTYYGYFALLFLIVAIFWSASRAYD
;
A
#
# COMPACT_ATOMS: atom_id res chain seq x y z
N MET A 1 -22.41 -18.91 -1.31
CA MET A 1 -21.00 -18.85 -1.73
C MET A 1 -20.31 -20.01 -1.02
N LYS A 2 -20.07 -21.14 -1.70
CA LYS A 2 -19.25 -22.21 -1.13
C LYS A 2 -17.81 -21.70 -1.18
N TRP A 3 -17.22 -21.42 -0.03
CA TRP A 3 -15.80 -21.12 0.05
C TRP A 3 -15.10 -22.43 -0.30
N ASN A 4 -14.44 -22.48 -1.46
CA ASN A 4 -13.52 -23.58 -1.75
C ASN A 4 -12.49 -23.61 -0.61
N ASP A 5 -12.11 -24.80 -0.16
CA ASP A 5 -11.05 -24.96 0.84
C ASP A 5 -9.86 -24.08 0.45
N LEU A 6 -9.37 -23.28 1.40
CA LEU A 6 -8.22 -22.41 1.16
C LEU A 6 -7.08 -23.28 0.63
N PRO A 7 -6.48 -22.94 -0.52
CA PRO A 7 -5.39 -23.74 -1.07
C PRO A 7 -4.30 -23.87 -0.01
N SER A 8 -3.89 -25.11 0.26
CA SER A 8 -2.86 -25.37 1.26
C SER A 8 -1.57 -24.64 0.89
N ILE A 9 -0.96 -23.97 1.86
CA ILE A 9 0.29 -23.26 1.64
C ILE A 9 1.36 -24.30 1.32
N SER A 10 1.86 -24.30 0.09
CA SER A 10 2.89 -25.25 -0.31
C SER A 10 4.21 -24.95 0.37
N ARG A 11 5.02 -25.99 0.68
CA ARG A 11 6.39 -25.83 1.20
C ARG A 11 7.22 -24.90 0.31
N THR A 12 7.03 -25.00 -1.01
CA THR A 12 7.67 -24.14 -2.00
C THR A 12 7.33 -22.67 -1.78
N THR A 13 6.05 -22.34 -1.52
CA THR A 13 5.61 -20.97 -1.22
C THR A 13 6.34 -20.41 -0.01
N ILE A 14 6.44 -21.19 1.07
CA ILE A 14 7.11 -20.77 2.31
C ILE A 14 8.60 -20.50 2.05
N ILE A 15 9.29 -21.41 1.36
CA ILE A 15 10.71 -21.26 1.03
C ILE A 15 10.95 -19.96 0.26
N TRP A 16 10.18 -19.70 -0.80
CA TRP A 16 10.35 -18.49 -1.60
C TRP A 16 9.98 -17.21 -0.87
N PHE A 17 9.02 -17.26 0.04
CA PHE A 17 8.69 -16.13 0.89
C PHE A 17 9.83 -15.82 1.87
N VAL A 18 10.44 -16.84 2.49
CA VAL A 18 11.63 -16.67 3.32
C VAL A 18 12.78 -16.08 2.50
N VAL A 19 13.02 -16.59 1.29
CA VAL A 19 14.04 -16.04 0.37
C VAL A 19 13.77 -14.56 0.07
N LEU A 20 12.52 -14.17 -0.22
CA LEU A 20 12.14 -12.77 -0.43
C LEU A 20 12.52 -11.90 0.77
N LEU A 21 12.11 -12.31 1.98
CA LEU A 21 12.38 -11.57 3.21
C LEU A 21 13.88 -11.47 3.51
N SER A 22 14.62 -12.56 3.35
CA SER A 22 16.07 -12.57 3.53
C SER A 22 16.77 -11.65 2.53
N LEU A 23 16.44 -11.72 1.25
CA LEU A 23 17.05 -10.85 0.23
C LEU A 23 16.72 -9.37 0.47
N THR A 24 15.47 -9.07 0.81
CA THR A 24 15.05 -7.71 1.15
C THR A 24 15.81 -7.18 2.36
N THR A 25 15.97 -8.00 3.39
CA THR A 25 16.73 -7.63 4.60
C THR A 25 18.20 -7.40 4.31
N ILE A 26 18.83 -8.31 3.56
CA ILE A 26 20.25 -8.21 3.17
C ILE A 26 20.48 -6.91 2.39
N TYR A 27 19.65 -6.62 1.39
CA TYR A 27 19.80 -5.42 0.58
C TYR A 27 19.55 -4.14 1.39
N LEU A 28 18.56 -4.14 2.30
CA LEU A 28 18.33 -3.04 3.24
C LEU A 28 19.54 -2.75 4.14
N ILE A 29 20.19 -3.80 4.67
CA ILE A 29 21.38 -3.65 5.51
C ILE A 29 22.49 -2.91 4.73
N PHE A 30 22.67 -3.26 3.46
CA PHE A 30 23.66 -2.60 2.60
C PHE A 30 23.24 -1.17 2.25
N THR A 31 21.99 -0.94 1.82
CA THR A 31 21.55 0.38 1.33
C THR A 31 21.43 1.43 2.43
N LEU A 32 21.00 1.03 3.62
CA LEU A 32 20.91 1.93 4.77
C LEU A 32 22.22 2.02 5.57
N GLY A 33 23.27 1.30 5.14
CA GLY A 33 24.55 1.29 5.84
C GLY A 33 24.42 0.86 7.30
N LEU A 34 23.53 -0.09 7.61
CA LEU A 34 23.20 -0.46 9.00
C LEU A 34 24.42 -1.00 9.76
N THR A 35 25.36 -1.61 9.05
CA THR A 35 26.64 -2.09 9.61
C THR A 35 27.64 -0.97 9.90
N SER A 36 27.40 0.24 9.42
CA SER A 36 28.30 1.40 9.55
C SER A 36 27.91 2.36 10.69
N GLY A 37 27.05 1.91 11.61
CA GLY A 37 26.64 2.69 12.78
C GLY A 37 25.41 3.59 12.54
N ALA A 38 24.51 3.20 11.63
CA ALA A 38 23.26 3.91 11.40
C ALA A 38 22.45 4.09 12.70
N ARG A 39 22.05 5.33 12.98
CA ARG A 39 21.26 5.69 14.16
C ARG A 39 19.78 5.74 13.83
N PHE A 40 19.02 4.78 14.34
CA PHE A 40 17.57 4.72 14.14
C PHE A 40 16.79 5.75 14.97
N ASP A 41 17.42 6.33 15.99
CA ASP A 41 16.85 7.37 16.85
C ASP A 41 16.96 8.79 16.26
N VAL A 42 17.55 8.91 15.07
CA VAL A 42 17.62 10.12 14.26
C VAL A 42 16.81 9.88 12.99
N PRO A 43 15.88 10.78 12.60
CA PRO A 43 15.02 10.53 11.45
C PRO A 43 15.86 10.51 10.17
N PHE A 44 15.60 9.56 9.28
CA PHE A 44 16.31 9.45 7.99
C PHE A 44 16.10 10.67 7.09
N THR A 45 15.05 11.46 7.34
CA THR A 45 14.82 12.75 6.69
C THR A 45 14.45 13.82 7.71
N TYR A 46 15.00 15.01 7.48
CA TYR A 46 14.69 16.22 8.23
C TYR A 46 14.55 17.41 7.27
N ASP A 47 13.85 17.17 6.16
CA ASP A 47 13.61 18.15 5.08
C ASP A 47 12.26 17.86 4.41
N GLY A 48 11.75 18.83 3.64
CA GLY A 48 10.50 18.73 2.87
C GLY A 48 9.30 18.27 3.70
N ASP A 49 8.48 17.39 3.11
CA ASP A 49 7.30 16.81 3.77
C ASP A 49 7.71 15.92 4.96
N GLY A 50 8.98 15.48 5.02
CA GLY A 50 9.52 14.77 6.17
C GLY A 50 9.42 15.57 7.48
N LEU A 51 9.56 16.90 7.44
CA LEU A 51 9.37 17.76 8.61
C LEU A 51 7.92 17.74 9.11
N GLU A 52 6.97 17.74 8.18
CA GLU A 52 5.55 17.61 8.51
C GLU A 52 5.30 16.26 9.20
N TYR A 53 5.77 15.16 8.61
CA TYR A 53 5.59 13.84 9.20
C TYR A 53 6.31 13.66 10.54
N ASN A 54 7.44 14.33 10.77
CA ASN A 54 8.10 14.39 12.08
C ASN A 54 7.15 15.01 13.13
N LEU A 55 6.54 16.15 12.79
CA LEU A 55 5.54 16.83 13.63
C LEU A 55 4.31 15.94 13.85
N LEU A 56 3.71 15.39 12.80
CA LEU A 56 2.50 14.56 12.89
C LEU A 56 2.74 13.31 13.74
N THR A 57 3.87 12.63 13.53
CA THR A 57 4.24 11.41 14.29
C THR A 57 4.47 11.73 15.75
N LYS A 58 5.20 12.81 16.06
CA LYS A 58 5.42 13.23 17.45
C LYS A 58 4.11 13.61 18.12
N THR A 59 3.28 14.40 17.46
CA THR A 59 1.93 14.77 17.93
C THR A 59 1.11 13.52 18.25
N MET A 60 1.05 12.58 17.31
CA MET A 60 0.31 11.34 17.45
C MET A 60 0.78 10.48 18.63
N ILE A 61 2.09 10.49 18.94
CA ILE A 61 2.66 9.82 20.12
C ILE A 61 2.21 10.53 21.41
N GLU A 62 2.29 11.85 21.46
CA GLU A 62 2.07 12.66 22.67
C GLU A 62 0.59 12.88 23.01
N THR A 63 -0.26 13.11 22.01
CA THR A 63 -1.68 13.49 22.18
C THR A 63 -2.64 12.36 21.79
N GLY A 64 -2.14 11.29 21.18
CA GLY A 64 -2.93 10.14 20.76
C GLY A 64 -3.26 10.13 19.26
N TRP A 65 -3.44 11.29 18.64
CA TRP A 65 -3.71 11.41 17.19
C TRP A 65 -3.11 12.69 16.62
N TRP A 66 -2.98 12.78 15.29
CA TRP A 66 -2.21 13.84 14.62
C TRP A 66 -3.00 15.13 14.36
N LEU A 67 -4.32 15.14 14.58
CA LEU A 67 -5.20 16.25 14.17
C LEU A 67 -5.05 17.53 14.98
N GLU A 68 -4.63 17.43 16.25
CA GLU A 68 -4.43 18.57 17.13
C GLU A 68 -3.08 18.50 17.85
N ASN A 69 -2.37 19.62 17.90
CA ASN A 69 -1.16 19.76 18.71
C ASN A 69 -1.21 21.05 19.57
N PRO A 70 -1.27 20.94 20.91
CA PRO A 70 -1.34 22.09 21.81
C PRO A 70 -0.01 22.84 21.98
N MET A 71 1.11 22.28 21.52
CA MET A 71 2.45 22.83 21.68
C MET A 71 2.95 23.61 20.44
N VAL A 72 2.16 23.65 19.37
CA VAL A 72 2.47 24.33 18.09
C VAL A 72 1.24 25.14 17.66
N GLY A 73 1.41 26.21 16.89
CA GLY A 73 0.28 26.99 16.37
C GLY A 73 -0.22 28.12 17.29
N ALA A 74 0.69 28.76 18.05
CA ALA A 74 0.37 29.89 18.91
C ALA A 74 -0.43 30.99 18.18
N PRO A 75 -1.38 31.68 18.85
CA PRO A 75 -1.59 31.70 20.30
C PRO A 75 -2.42 30.56 20.89
N ASP A 76 -3.12 29.77 20.05
CA ASP A 76 -3.95 28.66 20.51
C ASP A 76 -3.23 27.33 20.29
N LYS A 77 -3.69 26.52 19.33
CA LYS A 77 -3.12 25.22 18.98
C LYS A 77 -3.09 25.03 17.46
N LEU A 78 -2.33 24.03 17.01
CA LEU A 78 -2.38 23.57 15.64
C LEU A 78 -3.60 22.68 15.46
N GLU A 79 -4.43 23.00 14.47
CA GLU A 79 -5.56 22.18 14.03
C GLU A 79 -5.36 21.77 12.57
N MET A 80 -5.40 20.47 12.29
CA MET A 80 -5.18 19.90 10.95
C MET A 80 -6.46 19.35 10.32
N TYR A 81 -7.64 19.71 10.83
CA TYR A 81 -8.94 19.20 10.37
C TYR A 81 -9.22 19.47 8.89
N ASP A 82 -8.86 20.66 8.43
CA ASP A 82 -9.08 21.11 7.05
C ASP A 82 -7.86 20.88 6.15
N TYR A 83 -6.78 20.29 6.68
CA TYR A 83 -5.57 20.02 5.94
C TYR A 83 -5.58 18.59 5.37
N PRO A 84 -5.68 18.42 4.04
CA PRO A 84 -5.87 17.11 3.43
C PRO A 84 -4.53 16.37 3.29
N VAL A 85 -3.98 15.88 4.41
CA VAL A 85 -2.73 15.10 4.44
C VAL A 85 -2.80 13.92 3.46
N GLY A 86 -3.97 13.28 3.33
CA GLY A 86 -4.19 12.25 2.31
C GLY A 86 -3.35 10.99 2.53
N SER A 87 -3.19 10.59 3.79
CA SER A 87 -2.30 9.47 4.20
C SER A 87 -2.80 8.75 5.46
N ASN A 88 -4.12 8.69 5.65
CA ASN A 88 -4.71 8.17 6.90
C ASN A 88 -4.27 6.72 7.20
N LEU A 89 -4.10 5.87 6.19
CA LEU A 89 -3.61 4.52 6.38
C LEU A 89 -2.15 4.52 6.88
N ASP A 90 -1.32 5.39 6.34
CA ASP A 90 0.09 5.49 6.71
C ASP A 90 0.23 5.99 8.16
N LEU A 91 -0.56 6.99 8.54
CA LEU A 91 -0.65 7.51 9.90
C LEU A 91 -1.20 6.47 10.87
N LEU A 92 -2.16 5.64 10.45
CA LEU A 92 -2.63 4.51 11.25
C LEU A 92 -1.55 3.44 11.44
N ILE A 93 -0.79 3.10 10.39
CA ILE A 93 0.33 2.15 10.50
C ILE A 93 1.38 2.71 11.44
N MET A 94 1.76 3.99 11.29
CA MET A 94 2.69 4.66 12.22
C MET A 94 2.17 4.69 13.66
N LYS A 95 0.86 4.87 13.87
CA LYS A 95 0.25 4.77 15.21
C LYS A 95 0.44 3.39 15.82
N ILE A 96 0.29 2.34 15.03
CA ILE A 96 0.52 0.97 15.51
C ILE A 96 2.01 0.76 15.83
N LEU A 97 2.91 1.25 14.97
CA LEU A 97 4.36 1.19 15.20
C LEU A 97 4.79 2.00 16.43
N SER A 98 4.06 3.08 16.78
CA SER A 98 4.35 3.89 17.96
C SER A 98 4.11 3.17 19.28
N ILE A 99 3.48 1.99 19.28
CA ILE A 99 3.40 1.13 20.47
C ILE A 99 4.79 0.59 20.84
N CYS A 100 5.69 0.44 19.85
CA CYS A 100 7.03 -0.09 20.06
C CYS A 100 8.03 0.97 20.55
N SER A 101 7.77 2.27 20.36
CA SER A 101 8.69 3.34 20.74
C SER A 101 8.00 4.69 20.89
N GLY A 102 8.37 5.43 21.95
CA GLY A 102 7.98 6.83 22.14
C GLY A 102 8.83 7.84 21.37
N ASN A 103 9.87 7.40 20.65
CA ASN A 103 10.68 8.29 19.82
C ASN A 103 10.10 8.36 18.40
N TYR A 104 9.62 9.53 17.99
CA TYR A 104 9.04 9.77 16.65
C TYR A 104 9.98 9.39 15.50
N ALA A 105 11.29 9.61 15.66
CA ALA A 105 12.30 9.27 14.65
C ALA A 105 12.38 7.76 14.41
N ILE A 106 12.31 6.96 15.49
CA ILE A 106 12.30 5.50 15.39
C ILE A 106 11.03 5.05 14.66
N VAL A 107 9.87 5.60 15.00
CA VAL A 107 8.59 5.24 14.35
C VAL A 107 8.61 5.56 12.85
N MET A 108 9.10 6.73 12.47
CA MET A 108 9.23 7.10 11.05
C MET A 108 10.22 6.20 10.30
N ASN A 109 11.37 5.90 10.89
CA ASN A 109 12.37 5.02 10.30
C ASN A 109 11.84 3.58 10.17
N MET A 110 11.10 3.08 11.16
CA MET A 110 10.42 1.78 11.09
C MET A 110 9.40 1.74 9.95
N TYR A 111 8.61 2.80 9.79
CA TYR A 111 7.64 2.89 8.71
C TYR A 111 8.31 2.90 7.33
N TYR A 112 9.37 3.69 7.17
CA TYR A 112 10.18 3.72 5.95
C TYR A 112 10.72 2.33 5.58
N ILE A 113 11.29 1.61 6.55
CA ILE A 113 11.82 0.25 6.37
C ILE A 113 10.70 -0.74 6.03
N LEU A 114 9.57 -0.66 6.74
CA LEU A 114 8.39 -1.49 6.49
C LEU A 114 7.89 -1.31 5.05
N GLY A 115 7.99 -0.10 4.49
CA GLY A 115 7.64 0.20 3.11
C GLY A 115 8.31 -0.73 2.08
N PHE A 116 9.59 -1.07 2.26
CA PHE A 116 10.30 -2.02 1.38
C PHE A 116 9.69 -3.41 1.44
N PHE A 117 9.42 -3.92 2.64
CA PHE A 117 8.83 -5.25 2.84
C PHE A 117 7.41 -5.32 2.29
N LEU A 118 6.56 -4.33 2.60
CA LEU A 118 5.20 -4.28 2.07
C LEU A 118 5.20 -4.25 0.55
N THR A 119 6.08 -3.44 -0.05
CA THR A 119 6.21 -3.32 -1.50
C THR A 119 6.66 -4.64 -2.14
N ALA A 120 7.66 -5.30 -1.55
CA ALA A 120 8.15 -6.59 -2.03
C ALA A 120 7.07 -7.69 -1.96
N ILE A 121 6.34 -7.75 -0.84
CA ILE A 121 5.27 -8.73 -0.62
C ILE A 121 4.11 -8.49 -1.59
N CYS A 122 3.66 -7.24 -1.74
CA CYS A 122 2.58 -6.89 -2.67
C CYS A 122 2.98 -7.21 -4.12
N SER A 123 4.20 -6.90 -4.51
CA SER A 123 4.73 -7.25 -5.85
C SER A 123 4.78 -8.76 -6.05
N LEU A 124 5.25 -9.52 -5.04
CA LEU A 124 5.31 -10.97 -5.13
C LEU A 124 3.91 -11.54 -5.32
N TYR A 125 2.95 -11.09 -4.50
CA TYR A 125 1.56 -11.50 -4.61
C TYR A 125 1.04 -11.31 -6.05
N VAL A 126 1.26 -10.14 -6.63
CA VAL A 126 0.81 -9.82 -8.00
C VAL A 126 1.46 -10.72 -9.04
N PHE A 127 2.79 -10.90 -8.99
CA PHE A 127 3.50 -11.81 -9.88
C PHE A 127 3.02 -13.26 -9.75
N ARG A 128 2.65 -13.69 -8.53
CA ARG A 128 2.02 -15.00 -8.33
C ARG A 128 0.63 -15.09 -8.96
N GLN A 129 -0.18 -14.04 -8.87
CA GLN A 129 -1.52 -14.01 -9.47
C GLN A 129 -1.49 -14.10 -11.00
N ILE A 130 -0.45 -13.53 -11.64
CA ILE A 130 -0.24 -13.63 -13.10
C ILE A 130 0.68 -14.81 -13.50
N GLN A 131 0.87 -15.78 -12.60
CA GLN A 131 1.54 -17.06 -12.87
C GLN A 131 3.03 -16.97 -13.29
N ILE A 132 3.74 -15.89 -12.96
CA ILE A 132 5.20 -15.80 -13.14
C ILE A 132 5.88 -16.85 -12.24
N SER A 133 6.99 -17.45 -12.68
CA SER A 133 7.73 -18.45 -11.88
C SER A 133 8.31 -17.85 -10.60
N TYR A 134 8.46 -18.65 -9.54
CA TYR A 134 8.88 -18.14 -8.22
C TYR A 134 10.23 -17.40 -8.22
N PRO A 135 11.30 -17.90 -8.87
CA PRO A 135 12.57 -17.19 -8.90
C PRO A 135 12.40 -15.80 -9.52
N VAL A 136 11.79 -15.71 -10.70
CA VAL A 136 11.60 -14.44 -11.42
C VAL A 136 10.70 -13.49 -10.63
N ALA A 137 9.63 -14.01 -10.02
CA ALA A 137 8.75 -13.21 -9.19
C ALA A 137 9.47 -12.62 -7.96
N VAL A 138 10.26 -13.43 -7.24
CA VAL A 138 10.98 -12.96 -6.05
C VAL A 138 12.04 -11.92 -6.41
N PHE A 139 12.87 -12.18 -7.42
CA PHE A 139 13.88 -11.20 -7.85
C PHE A 139 13.24 -9.92 -8.38
N GLY A 140 12.17 -10.03 -9.19
CA GLY A 140 11.42 -8.88 -9.66
C GLY A 140 10.82 -8.06 -8.52
N SER A 141 10.31 -8.70 -7.47
CA SER A 141 9.73 -8.02 -6.31
C SER A 141 10.76 -7.26 -5.49
N VAL A 142 11.94 -7.84 -5.29
CA VAL A 142 13.07 -7.17 -4.64
C VAL A 142 13.50 -5.97 -5.51
N LEU A 143 13.70 -6.16 -6.81
CA LEU A 143 14.06 -5.05 -7.71
C LEU A 143 13.03 -3.91 -7.68
N TYR A 144 11.75 -4.25 -7.64
CA TYR A 144 10.67 -3.27 -7.54
C TYR A 144 10.64 -2.53 -6.19
N SER A 145 10.89 -3.24 -5.07
CA SER A 145 10.95 -2.61 -3.74
C SER A 145 12.16 -1.68 -3.58
N PHE A 146 13.25 -1.92 -4.30
CA PHE A 146 14.47 -1.12 -4.26
C PHE A 146 14.67 -0.21 -5.48
N LEU A 147 13.59 0.13 -6.19
CA LEU A 147 13.66 1.17 -7.21
C LEU A 147 14.23 2.45 -6.60
N ASN A 148 15.06 3.15 -7.37
CA ASN A 148 15.62 4.46 -6.98
C ASN A 148 14.54 5.42 -6.45
N TYR A 149 13.31 5.30 -6.97
CA TYR A 149 12.13 6.00 -6.48
C TYR A 149 11.97 6.01 -4.96
N HIS A 150 12.13 4.86 -4.28
CA HIS A 150 11.94 4.74 -2.83
C HIS A 150 12.89 5.66 -2.05
N PHE A 151 14.14 5.72 -2.51
CA PHE A 151 15.20 6.53 -1.88
C PHE A 151 15.03 8.02 -2.17
N TYR A 152 14.79 8.38 -3.44
CA TYR A 152 14.64 9.79 -3.83
C TYR A 152 13.37 10.44 -3.27
N ARG A 153 12.35 9.65 -2.95
CA ARG A 153 11.09 10.16 -2.36
C ARG A 153 11.12 10.28 -0.85
N LEU A 154 12.22 9.98 -0.19
CA LEU A 154 12.33 10.12 1.26
C LEU A 154 12.01 11.55 1.75
N GLY A 155 12.36 12.60 0.98
CA GLY A 155 11.99 13.99 1.27
C GLY A 155 10.49 14.31 1.07
N HIS A 156 9.78 13.45 0.34
CA HIS A 156 8.33 13.50 0.13
C HIS A 156 7.69 12.29 0.81
N PHE A 157 7.71 12.27 2.15
CA PHE A 157 7.54 11.05 2.95
C PHE A 157 6.26 10.24 2.61
N ASN A 158 5.14 10.91 2.26
CA ASN A 158 3.93 10.24 1.78
C ASN A 158 4.16 9.34 0.55
N LEU A 159 5.02 9.78 -0.37
CA LEU A 159 5.27 9.10 -1.63
C LEU A 159 6.17 7.87 -1.48
N VAL A 160 6.81 7.67 -0.33
CA VAL A 160 7.55 6.43 -0.06
C VAL A 160 6.61 5.22 -0.03
N SER A 161 5.34 5.44 0.30
CA SER A 161 4.34 4.42 0.57
C SER A 161 3.67 3.90 -0.69
N TYR A 162 4.42 3.34 -1.64
CA TYR A 162 3.87 2.90 -2.93
C TYR A 162 3.55 1.39 -3.03
N PHE A 163 3.45 0.70 -1.89
CA PHE A 163 3.22 -0.74 -1.82
C PHE A 163 1.88 -1.19 -2.42
N MET A 164 0.89 -0.30 -2.53
CA MET A 164 -0.40 -0.57 -3.17
C MET A 164 -0.36 -0.49 -4.71
N ILE A 165 0.68 0.11 -5.31
CA ILE A 165 0.78 0.24 -6.78
C ILE A 165 0.72 -1.13 -7.47
N PRO A 166 1.50 -2.15 -7.07
CA PRO A 166 1.36 -3.49 -7.66
C PRO A 166 -0.07 -4.03 -7.57
N LEU A 167 -0.74 -3.80 -6.43
CA LEU A 167 -2.09 -4.32 -6.18
C LEU A 167 -3.11 -3.69 -7.12
N ILE A 168 -3.07 -2.37 -7.32
CA ILE A 168 -4.00 -1.71 -8.24
C ILE A 168 -3.73 -2.10 -9.70
N ILE A 169 -2.46 -2.33 -10.07
CA ILE A 169 -2.10 -2.87 -11.39
C ILE A 169 -2.73 -4.25 -11.59
N LEU A 170 -2.78 -5.11 -10.57
CA LEU A 170 -3.46 -6.41 -10.68
C LEU A 170 -4.96 -6.25 -10.96
N VAL A 171 -5.64 -5.31 -10.30
CA VAL A 171 -7.07 -5.02 -10.56
C VAL A 171 -7.25 -4.55 -12.01
N ILE A 172 -6.38 -3.66 -12.49
CA ILE A 172 -6.39 -3.19 -13.88
C ILE A 172 -6.20 -4.37 -14.85
N LEU A 173 -5.26 -5.28 -14.58
CA LEU A 173 -5.03 -6.46 -15.41
C LEU A 173 -6.26 -7.38 -15.45
N TRP A 174 -6.94 -7.60 -14.32
CA TRP A 174 -8.19 -8.37 -14.31
C TRP A 174 -9.28 -7.72 -15.18
N ILE A 175 -9.43 -6.40 -15.12
CA ILE A 175 -10.40 -5.67 -15.97
C ILE A 175 -10.04 -5.83 -17.46
N LEU A 176 -8.77 -5.68 -17.82
CA LEU A 176 -8.27 -5.83 -19.19
C LEU A 176 -8.42 -7.26 -19.73
N GLN A 177 -8.34 -8.27 -18.85
CA GLN A 177 -8.55 -9.68 -19.17
C GLN A 177 -10.04 -10.07 -19.26
N GLY A 178 -10.96 -9.16 -18.94
CA GLY A 178 -12.40 -9.45 -18.93
C GLY A 178 -12.83 -10.35 -17.77
N GLU A 179 -12.04 -10.40 -16.68
CA GLU A 179 -12.38 -11.17 -15.50
C GLU A 179 -13.66 -10.63 -14.85
N PRO A 180 -14.66 -11.48 -14.55
CA PRO A 180 -15.92 -11.01 -13.99
C PRO A 180 -15.71 -10.58 -12.53
N LEU A 181 -15.53 -9.28 -12.31
CA LEU A 181 -15.49 -8.68 -10.97
C LEU A 181 -16.90 -8.58 -10.37
N PHE A 182 -17.89 -8.39 -11.23
CA PHE A 182 -19.29 -8.25 -10.90
C PHE A 182 -20.13 -9.21 -11.74
N ILE A 183 -20.97 -10.01 -11.09
CA ILE A 183 -21.92 -10.89 -11.77
C ILE A 183 -23.32 -10.31 -11.57
N ARG A 184 -24.04 -10.16 -12.68
CA ARG A 184 -25.46 -9.82 -12.64
C ARG A 184 -26.24 -11.05 -12.20
N ASN A 185 -26.91 -10.99 -11.05
CA ASN A 185 -27.81 -12.04 -10.64
C ASN A 185 -29.13 -11.90 -11.41
N THR A 186 -29.29 -12.65 -12.50
CA THR A 186 -30.56 -12.77 -13.22
C THR A 186 -31.49 -13.76 -12.53
N GLY A 187 -31.82 -13.50 -11.26
CA GLY A 187 -32.87 -14.22 -10.54
C GLY A 187 -34.24 -13.67 -10.94
N LYS A 188 -35.06 -14.52 -11.57
CA LYS A 188 -36.50 -14.40 -11.92
C LYS A 188 -37.07 -12.99 -12.24
N LYS A 189 -37.62 -12.89 -13.44
CA LYS A 189 -38.24 -11.75 -14.17
C LYS A 189 -39.23 -10.79 -13.45
N ASP A 190 -39.49 -10.87 -12.15
CA ASP A 190 -40.64 -10.18 -11.53
C ASP A 190 -40.31 -9.18 -10.41
N THR A 191 -39.35 -8.28 -10.60
CA THR A 191 -39.36 -7.06 -9.78
C THR A 191 -38.70 -5.89 -10.49
N LEU A 192 -39.55 -4.95 -10.90
CA LEU A 192 -39.16 -3.59 -11.26
C LEU A 192 -38.27 -3.03 -10.14
N ILE A 193 -37.01 -2.67 -10.48
CA ILE A 193 -36.01 -1.90 -9.68
C ILE A 193 -34.90 -2.72 -8.96
N GLY A 194 -34.82 -4.04 -9.09
CA GLY A 194 -33.76 -4.81 -8.40
C GLY A 194 -32.42 -4.99 -9.14
N PHE A 195 -31.54 -3.97 -9.22
CA PHE A 195 -30.14 -4.18 -9.64
C PHE A 195 -29.34 -4.95 -8.56
N LYS A 196 -29.49 -6.28 -8.48
CA LYS A 196 -28.65 -7.13 -7.61
C LYS A 196 -27.35 -7.52 -8.32
N LEU A 197 -26.36 -6.64 -8.21
CA LEU A 197 -24.95 -6.94 -8.49
C LEU A 197 -24.40 -7.84 -7.38
N VAL A 198 -23.83 -8.98 -7.75
CA VAL A 198 -23.11 -9.87 -6.83
C VAL A 198 -21.62 -9.75 -7.12
N LEU A 199 -20.85 -9.37 -6.10
CA LEU A 199 -19.39 -9.30 -6.18
C LEU A 199 -18.80 -10.71 -6.22
N THR A 200 -17.87 -10.93 -7.16
CA THR A 200 -17.05 -12.14 -7.14
C THR A 200 -15.94 -12.02 -6.09
N GLN A 201 -15.21 -13.10 -5.82
CA GLN A 201 -14.04 -13.03 -4.93
C GLN A 201 -13.01 -12.00 -5.42
N LYS A 202 -12.73 -11.98 -6.74
CA LYS A 202 -11.87 -10.96 -7.36
C LYS A 202 -12.49 -9.56 -7.24
N GLY A 203 -13.82 -9.44 -7.34
CA GLY A 203 -14.54 -8.20 -7.10
C GLY A 203 -14.34 -7.65 -5.67
N ILE A 204 -14.50 -8.50 -4.65
CA ILE A 204 -14.28 -8.12 -3.25
C ILE A 204 -12.83 -7.66 -3.03
N ILE A 205 -11.85 -8.43 -3.53
CA ILE A 205 -10.43 -8.07 -3.46
C ILE A 205 -10.17 -6.73 -4.15
N SER A 206 -10.77 -6.50 -5.32
CA SER A 206 -10.63 -5.25 -6.06
C SER A 206 -11.17 -4.05 -5.28
N VAL A 207 -12.34 -4.20 -4.63
CA VAL A 207 -12.90 -3.14 -3.78
C VAL A 207 -11.97 -2.80 -2.62
N ILE A 208 -11.41 -3.82 -1.94
CA ILE A 208 -10.45 -3.61 -0.84
C ILE A 208 -9.20 -2.86 -1.34
N ILE A 209 -8.65 -3.27 -2.49
CA ILE A 209 -7.48 -2.62 -3.09
C ILE A 209 -7.78 -1.17 -3.44
N ILE A 210 -8.96 -0.89 -4.02
CA ILE A 210 -9.38 0.47 -4.37
C ILE A 210 -9.53 1.32 -3.10
N LEU A 211 -10.12 0.78 -2.03
CA LEU A 211 -10.24 1.48 -0.75
C LEU A 211 -8.86 1.81 -0.16
N ILE A 212 -7.93 0.85 -0.13
CA ILE A 212 -6.55 1.08 0.33
C ILE A 212 -5.89 2.17 -0.52
N THR A 213 -5.98 2.06 -1.85
CA THR A 213 -5.35 3.01 -2.78
C THR A 213 -5.96 4.41 -2.68
N SER A 214 -7.25 4.51 -2.36
CA SER A 214 -7.94 5.80 -2.14
C SER A 214 -7.47 6.55 -0.90
N THR A 215 -6.75 5.88 0.02
CA THR A 215 -6.17 6.55 1.18
C THR A 215 -4.98 7.44 0.83
N HIS A 216 -4.45 7.33 -0.40
CA HIS A 216 -3.37 8.13 -0.95
C HIS A 216 -3.89 9.04 -2.06
N THR A 217 -3.67 10.35 -1.92
CA THR A 217 -4.14 11.34 -2.89
C THR A 217 -3.50 11.17 -4.27
N TYR A 218 -2.17 11.12 -4.34
CA TYR A 218 -1.45 11.03 -5.61
C TYR A 218 -1.68 9.68 -6.31
N TYR A 219 -1.41 8.57 -5.62
CA TYR A 219 -1.57 7.24 -6.20
C TYR A 219 -3.01 6.86 -6.48
N GLY A 220 -3.95 7.26 -5.61
CA GLY A 220 -5.38 7.12 -5.83
C GLY A 220 -5.85 7.82 -7.10
N TYR A 221 -5.37 9.04 -7.36
CA TYR A 221 -5.71 9.78 -8.58
C TYR A 221 -5.26 9.03 -9.85
N PHE A 222 -3.98 8.63 -9.93
CA PHE A 222 -3.48 7.91 -11.11
C PHE A 222 -4.11 6.52 -11.25
N ALA A 223 -4.35 5.83 -10.14
CA ALA A 223 -5.10 4.57 -10.11
C ALA A 223 -6.47 4.71 -10.77
N LEU A 224 -7.24 5.74 -10.41
CA LEU A 224 -8.55 6.01 -11.00
C LEU A 224 -8.45 6.29 -12.50
N LEU A 225 -7.46 7.09 -12.93
CA LEU A 225 -7.24 7.38 -14.34
C LEU A 225 -6.97 6.09 -15.15
N PHE A 226 -6.07 5.22 -14.68
CA PHE A 226 -5.80 3.95 -15.37
C PHE A 226 -6.96 2.96 -15.30
N LEU A 227 -7.72 2.94 -14.20
CA LEU A 227 -8.95 2.15 -14.11
C LEU A 227 -9.98 2.58 -15.16
N ILE A 228 -10.20 3.89 -15.32
CA ILE A 228 -11.11 4.43 -16.33
C ILE A 228 -10.69 3.98 -17.73
N VAL A 229 -9.39 4.10 -18.07
CA VAL A 229 -8.86 3.63 -19.36
C VAL A 229 -9.10 2.12 -19.54
N ALA A 230 -8.83 1.32 -18.51
CA ALA A 230 -9.03 -0.13 -18.56
C ALA A 230 -10.50 -0.51 -18.72
N ILE A 231 -11.43 0.22 -18.09
CA ILE A 231 -12.87 0.02 -18.22
C ILE A 231 -13.32 0.35 -19.64
N PHE A 232 -12.90 1.47 -20.21
CA PHE A 232 -13.25 1.82 -21.60
C PHE A 232 -12.71 0.79 -22.60
N TRP A 233 -11.47 0.34 -22.40
CA TRP A 233 -10.89 -0.74 -23.20
C TRP A 233 -11.72 -2.02 -23.10
N SER A 234 -12.03 -2.47 -21.88
CA SER A 234 -12.81 -3.69 -21.63
C SER A 234 -14.23 -3.58 -22.23
N ALA A 235 -14.87 -2.42 -22.09
CA ALA A 235 -16.19 -2.14 -22.66
C ALA A 235 -16.18 -2.16 -24.20
N SER A 236 -15.14 -1.61 -24.84
CA SER A 236 -15.03 -1.61 -26.31
C SER A 236 -15.02 -3.02 -26.90
N ARG A 237 -14.39 -3.98 -26.20
CA ARG A 237 -14.31 -5.38 -26.61
C ARG A 237 -15.57 -6.20 -26.33
N ALA A 238 -16.52 -5.66 -25.56
CA ALA A 238 -17.78 -6.33 -25.27
C ALA A 238 -18.81 -6.19 -26.41
N TYR A 239 -18.53 -5.32 -27.39
CA TYR A 239 -19.38 -5.08 -28.56
C TYR A 239 -18.87 -5.77 -29.84
N ASP A 240 -17.72 -6.43 -29.79
CA ASP A 240 -17.16 -7.29 -30.85
C ASP A 240 -17.51 -8.76 -30.59
#